data_AF-A0A2S2NWQ5-F1
#
_entry.id   AF-A0A2S2NWQ5-F1
#
_cell.length_a   1.000
_cell.length_b   1.000
_cell.length_c   1.000
_cell.angle_alpha   90.00
_cell.angle_beta   90.00
_cell.angle_gamma   90.00
#
_symmetry.space_group_name_H-M   'P 1'
#
loop_
_entity.id
_entity.type
_entity.pdbx_description
1 polymer ?
#
loop_
_entity_poly.entity_id
_entity_poly.type
_entity_poly.pdbx_seq_one_letter_code
_entity_poly.pdbx_strand_id
1 'polypeptide(L)'
;MNKQLDQLTDVFISDEVLLMCHNLALLTEKEEVAALLIGQKIIHENGTTVSVSALSIPPRGEIKKDRVEIMSEDLVNAIDTASGRDKKGPSRNYVRRLGKR
;
A
#
# COMPACT_ATOMS: atom_id res chain seq x y z
N MET A 1 1.76 -18.96 27.24
CA MET A 1 0.95 -17.95 26.52
C MET A 1 1.82 -17.32 25.46
N ASN A 2 1.76 -17.81 24.22
CA ASN A 2 2.48 -17.20 23.11
C ASN A 2 1.76 -15.91 22.73
N LYS A 3 2.36 -14.75 23.04
CA LYS A 3 1.93 -13.49 22.43
C LYS A 3 2.22 -13.61 20.93
N GLN A 4 1.19 -13.89 20.16
CA GLN A 4 1.24 -13.83 18.70
C GLN A 4 1.66 -12.40 18.35
N LEU A 5 2.91 -12.24 17.90
CA LEU A 5 3.48 -10.96 17.53
C LEU A 5 2.84 -10.53 16.21
N ASP A 6 1.68 -9.87 16.29
CA ASP A 6 1.01 -9.28 15.13
C ASP A 6 1.65 -7.94 14.70
N GLN A 7 2.91 -7.73 15.10
CA GLN A 7 3.68 -6.53 14.81
C GLN A 7 4.14 -6.55 13.35
N LEU A 8 3.89 -5.46 12.62
CA LEU A 8 4.44 -5.24 11.28
C LEU A 8 5.97 -5.12 11.39
N THR A 9 6.70 -6.04 10.76
CA THR A 9 8.17 -6.06 10.75
C THR A 9 8.74 -5.56 9.44
N ASP A 10 8.10 -5.93 8.32
CA ASP A 10 8.64 -5.67 6.99
C ASP A 10 7.54 -5.19 6.03
N VAL A 11 7.90 -4.27 5.14
CA VAL A 11 7.04 -3.83 4.04
C VAL A 11 7.81 -3.98 2.75
N PHE A 12 7.28 -4.78 1.83
CA PHE A 12 7.76 -4.89 0.46
C PHE A 12 6.85 -4.06 -0.45
N ILE A 13 7.44 -3.14 -1.22
CA ILE A 13 6.74 -2.33 -2.20
C ILE A 13 7.31 -2.69 -3.56
N SER A 14 6.45 -3.03 -4.53
CA SER A 14 6.91 -3.28 -5.90
C SER A 14 7.48 -2.01 -6.54
N ASP A 15 8.45 -2.17 -7.45
CA ASP A 15 9.08 -1.04 -8.15
C ASP A 15 8.04 -0.20 -8.93
N GLU A 16 7.00 -0.85 -9.47
CA GLU A 16 5.89 -0.20 -10.14
C GLU A 16 5.13 0.74 -9.20
N VAL A 17 4.78 0.27 -8.01
CA VAL A 17 4.07 1.09 -7.01
C VAL A 17 4.97 2.22 -6.52
N LEU A 18 6.25 1.94 -6.30
CA LEU A 18 7.22 2.96 -5.88
C LEU A 18 7.32 4.09 -6.92
N LEU A 19 7.43 3.76 -8.20
CA LEU A 19 7.46 4.72 -9.30
C LEU A 19 6.15 5.53 -9.37
N MET A 20 5.00 4.88 -9.23
CA MET A 20 3.71 5.57 -9.22
C MET A 20 3.57 6.54 -8.05
N CYS A 21 4.00 6.14 -6.84
CA CYS A 21 4.02 7.02 -5.67
C CYS A 21 4.96 8.21 -5.88
N HIS A 22 6.13 8.00 -6.47
CA HIS A 22 7.08 9.06 -6.78
C HIS A 22 6.46 10.07 -7.76
N ASN A 23 5.87 9.59 -8.85
CA ASN A 23 5.22 10.46 -9.82
C ASN A 23 4.04 11.22 -9.22
N LEU A 24 3.23 10.57 -8.37
CA LEU A 24 2.13 11.21 -7.65
C LEU A 24 2.62 12.37 -6.77
N ALA A 25 3.70 12.15 -6.00
CA ALA A 25 4.30 13.16 -5.15
C ALA A 25 4.84 14.38 -5.92
N LEU A 26 5.22 14.20 -7.19
CA LEU A 26 5.74 15.27 -8.05
C LEU A 26 4.66 16.01 -8.86
N LEU A 27 3.39 15.59 -8.80
CA LEU A 27 2.33 16.24 -9.59
C LEU A 27 2.08 17.68 -9.19
N THR A 28 2.33 18.04 -7.93
CA THR A 28 2.07 19.39 -7.41
C THR A 28 2.92 19.67 -6.19
N GLU A 29 3.40 20.92 -6.09
CA GLU A 29 4.08 21.45 -4.91
C GLU A 29 3.12 22.24 -4.01
N LYS A 30 1.87 22.47 -4.47
CA LYS A 30 0.92 23.38 -3.82
C LYS A 30 0.09 22.70 -2.74
N GLU A 31 -0.10 21.40 -2.85
CA GLU A 31 -1.00 20.66 -1.98
C GLU A 31 -0.47 19.25 -1.70
N GLU A 32 -0.82 18.73 -0.54
CA GLU A 32 -0.47 17.36 -0.16
C GLU A 32 -1.29 16.35 -0.98
N VAL A 33 -0.62 15.33 -1.50
CA VAL A 33 -1.25 14.24 -2.24
C VAL A 33 -1.27 12.97 -1.39
N ALA A 34 -2.27 12.12 -1.59
CA ALA A 34 -2.43 10.88 -0.84
C ALA A 34 -2.90 9.73 -1.72
N ALA A 35 -2.55 8.52 -1.33
CA ALA A 35 -2.98 7.29 -1.98
C ALA A 35 -3.16 6.17 -0.95
N LEU A 36 -4.03 5.23 -1.28
CA LEU A 36 -4.22 3.98 -0.56
C LEU A 36 -3.35 2.90 -1.19
N LEU A 37 -2.58 2.17 -0.37
CA LEU A 37 -1.77 1.06 -0.82
C LEU A 37 -2.55 -0.26 -0.70
N ILE A 38 -2.49 -1.07 -1.75
CA ILE A 38 -3.18 -2.35 -1.86
C ILE A 38 -2.13 -3.46 -1.92
N GLY A 39 -2.28 -4.45 -1.06
CA GLY A 39 -1.32 -5.52 -0.91
C GLY A 39 -1.86 -6.66 -0.06
N GLN A 40 -0.98 -7.62 0.21
CA GLN A 40 -1.30 -8.80 1.02
C GLN A 40 -0.53 -8.76 2.34
N LYS A 41 -1.22 -9.12 3.43
CA LYS A 41 -0.62 -9.37 4.73
C LYS A 41 -0.16 -10.82 4.78
N ILE A 42 1.13 -11.03 5.02
CA ILE A 42 1.77 -12.34 5.19
C ILE A 42 2.20 -12.46 6.64
N ILE A 43 1.66 -13.45 7.35
CA ILE A 43 1.95 -13.67 8.77
C ILE A 43 3.04 -14.73 8.89
N HIS A 44 4.10 -14.40 9.63
CA HIS A 44 5.21 -15.29 9.95
C HIS A 44 5.29 -15.51 11.47
N GLU A 45 6.05 -16.51 11.90
CA GLU A 45 6.26 -16.79 13.34
C GLU A 45 6.92 -15.60 14.07
N ASN A 46 7.71 -14.80 13.35
CA ASN A 46 8.50 -13.69 13.90
C ASN A 46 7.88 -12.31 13.67
N GLY A 47 6.70 -12.22 13.05
CA GLY A 47 6.06 -10.95 12.75
C GLY A 47 5.21 -10.97 11.48
N THR A 48 4.70 -9.79 11.12
CA THR A 48 3.90 -9.58 9.92
C THR A 48 4.71 -8.87 8.84
N THR A 49 4.61 -9.37 7.62
CA THR A 49 5.10 -8.71 6.42
C THR A 49 3.93 -8.22 5.57
N VAL A 50 4.00 -7.00 5.04
CA VAL A 50 3.03 -6.50 4.05
C VAL A 50 3.70 -6.42 2.68
N SER A 51 3.11 -7.06 1.67
CA SER A 51 3.55 -6.98 0.28
C SER A 51 2.59 -6.13 -0.53
N VAL A 52 2.99 -4.90 -0.84
CA VAL A 52 2.24 -3.92 -1.63
C VAL A 52 2.51 -4.14 -3.11
N SER A 53 1.45 -4.37 -3.88
CA SER A 53 1.51 -4.63 -5.32
C SER A 53 0.72 -3.61 -6.14
N ALA A 54 -0.04 -2.73 -5.48
CA ALA A 54 -0.77 -1.69 -6.14
C ALA A 54 -1.11 -0.50 -5.24
N LEU A 55 -1.68 0.53 -5.85
CA LEU A 55 -2.26 1.67 -5.15
C LEU A 55 -3.62 2.07 -5.75
N SER A 56 -4.39 2.85 -5.00
CA SER A 56 -5.60 3.56 -5.40
C SER A 56 -5.46 5.03 -5.02
N ILE A 57 -5.81 5.95 -5.91
CA ILE A 57 -5.72 7.39 -5.67
C ILE A 57 -7.15 7.92 -5.50
N PRO A 58 -7.56 8.25 -4.27
CA PRO A 58 -8.90 8.79 -4.06
C PRO A 58 -9.01 10.22 -4.64
N PRO A 59 -10.19 10.61 -5.16
CA PRO A 59 -10.45 12.00 -5.49
C PRO A 59 -10.41 12.83 -4.19
N ARG A 60 -9.64 13.92 -4.19
CA ARG A 60 -9.52 14.75 -2.98
C ARG A 60 -10.84 15.48 -2.68
N GLY A 61 -11.29 15.37 -1.43
CA GLY A 61 -12.35 16.20 -0.88
C GLY A 61 -11.87 17.62 -0.56
N GLU A 62 -12.24 18.18 0.60
CA GLU A 62 -11.76 19.50 1.00
C GLU A 62 -10.24 19.55 1.18
N ILE A 63 -9.59 20.40 0.39
CA ILE A 63 -8.15 20.68 0.47
C ILE A 63 -7.90 21.62 1.65
N LYS A 64 -7.52 21.06 2.80
CA LYS A 64 -7.04 21.82 3.96
C LYS A 64 -5.61 21.41 4.26
N LYS A 65 -4.74 22.41 4.52
CA LYS A 65 -3.34 22.18 4.88
C LYS A 65 -3.24 21.30 6.13
N ASP A 66 -2.36 20.31 6.12
CA ASP A 66 -2.10 19.34 7.20
C ASP A 66 -3.30 18.44 7.54
N ARG A 67 -4.35 18.45 6.71
CA ARG A 67 -5.58 17.68 6.91
C ARG A 67 -5.85 16.77 5.71
N VAL A 68 -5.11 15.66 5.69
CA VAL A 68 -5.29 14.59 4.71
C VAL A 68 -6.17 13.50 5.33
N GLU A 69 -7.47 13.55 5.02
CA GLU A 69 -8.45 12.55 5.47
C GLU A 69 -8.82 11.62 4.30
N ILE A 70 -8.93 10.33 4.58
CA ILE A 70 -9.45 9.34 3.64
C ILE A 70 -10.87 9.01 4.06
N MET A 71 -11.82 9.16 3.14
CA MET A 71 -13.24 8.98 3.44
C MET A 71 -13.63 7.51 3.36
N SER A 72 -14.73 7.14 4.00
CA SER A 72 -15.22 5.76 4.00
C SER A 72 -15.51 5.25 2.59
N GLU A 73 -16.00 6.12 1.71
CA GLU A 73 -16.28 5.81 0.31
C GLU A 73 -14.99 5.45 -0.46
N ASP A 74 -13.88 6.12 -0.15
CA ASP A 74 -12.57 5.85 -0.75
C ASP A 74 -12.06 4.46 -0.36
N LEU A 75 -12.32 4.04 0.89
CA LEU A 75 -11.99 2.71 1.37
C LEU A 75 -12.80 1.63 0.65
N VAL A 76 -14.10 1.85 0.45
CA VAL A 76 -14.96 0.92 -0.29
C VAL A 76 -14.46 0.76 -1.73
N ASN A 77 -14.17 1.87 -2.41
CA ASN A 77 -13.64 1.84 -3.77
C ASN A 77 -12.29 1.10 -3.86
N ALA A 78 -11.42 1.27 -2.86
CA ALA A 78 -10.14 0.56 -2.79
C ALA A 78 -10.33 -0.94 -2.56
N ILE A 79 -11.30 -1.34 -1.73
CA ILE A 79 -11.67 -2.75 -1.50
C ILE A 79 -12.21 -3.39 -2.78
N ASP A 80 -13.07 -2.69 -3.52
CA ASP A 80 -13.59 -3.19 -4.80
C ASP A 80 -12.45 -3.39 -5.81
N THR A 81 -11.51 -2.45 -5.85
CA THR A 81 -10.31 -2.53 -6.68
C THR A 81 -9.43 -3.72 -6.28
N ALA A 82 -9.26 -3.97 -4.99
CA ALA A 82 -8.49 -5.10 -4.47
C ALA A 82 -9.17 -6.44 -4.82
N SER A 83 -10.48 -6.54 -4.61
CA SER A 83 -11.29 -7.73 -4.90
C SER A 83 -11.28 -8.10 -6.39
N GLY A 84 -11.22 -7.09 -7.28
CA GLY A 84 -11.05 -7.30 -8.70
C GLY A 84 -9.68 -7.88 -9.09
N ARG A 85 -8.64 -7.62 -8.29
CA ARG A 85 -7.26 -8.10 -8.53
C ARG A 85 -7.03 -9.53 -8.07
N ASP A 86 -7.68 -9.98 -7.00
CA ASP A 86 -7.56 -11.36 -6.53
C ASP A 86 -7.99 -12.39 -7.60
N LYS A 87 -8.93 -11.98 -8.48
CA LYS A 87 -9.36 -12.79 -9.64
C LYS A 87 -8.30 -12.97 -10.72
N LYS A 88 -7.24 -12.15 -10.73
CA LYS A 88 -6.15 -12.21 -11.73
C LYS A 88 -4.91 -13.00 -11.27
N GLY A 89 -4.89 -13.50 -10.03
CA GLY A 89 -3.77 -14.24 -9.46
C GLY A 89 -2.52 -13.38 -9.23
N PRO A 90 -1.62 -13.78 -8.31
CA PRO A 90 -0.40 -13.03 -8.06
C PRO A 90 0.54 -13.15 -9.27
N SER A 91 0.91 -12.01 -9.86
CA SER A 91 2.05 -11.96 -10.77
C SER A 91 3.31 -12.37 -10.00
N ARG A 92 3.92 -13.48 -10.42
CA ARG A 92 5.17 -14.03 -9.86
C ARG A 92 6.32 -13.06 -10.11
N ASN A 93 6.45 -12.02 -9.31
CA ASN A 93 7.61 -11.13 -9.36
C ASN A 93 8.56 -11.42 -8.19
N TYR A 94 9.80 -11.71 -8.59
CA TYR A 94 10.94 -12.21 -7.85
C TYR A 94 11.12 -11.64 -6.44
N VAL A 95 11.11 -12.52 -5.45
CA VAL A 95 11.65 -12.26 -4.10
C VAL A 95 13.17 -12.15 -4.21
N ARG A 96 13.70 -10.96 -4.52
CA ARG A 96 15.12 -10.67 -4.25
C ARG A 96 15.25 -10.33 -2.77
N ARG A 97 15.57 -11.35 -1.98
CA ARG A 97 16.06 -11.23 -0.61
C ARG A 97 17.31 -10.34 -0.64
N LEU A 98 17.19 -9.06 -0.28
CA LEU A 98 18.35 -8.18 -0.14
C LEU A 98 19.24 -8.77 0.96
N GLY A 99 20.46 -9.13 0.55
CA GLY A 99 21.43 -9.81 1.39
C GLY A 99 21.85 -8.94 2.57
N LYS A 100 21.98 -9.61 3.72
CA LYS A 100 22.81 -9.14 4.84
C LYS A 100 24.22 -8.86 4.30
N ARG A 101 24.73 -7.66 4.53
CA ARG A 101 26.17 -7.39 4.59
C ARG A 101 26.62 -7.52 6.03
#